data_AF-A0A0Q8R3Y8-F1
#
_entry.id   AF-A0A0Q8R3Y8-F1
#
_cell.length_a   1.000
_cell.length_b   1.000
_cell.length_c   1.000
_cell.angle_alpha   90.00
_cell.angle_beta   90.00
_cell.angle_gamma   90.00
#
_symmetry.space_group_name_H-M   'P 1'
#
loop_
_entity.id
_entity.type
_entity.pdbx_description
1 polymer ?
#
loop_
_entity_poly.entity_id
_entity_poly.type
_entity_poly.pdbx_seq_one_letter_code
_entity_poly.pdbx_strand_id
1 'polypeptide(L)'
;MLVLLASVLSSTMIVGTPQSTDESFRDALVRVVGDLDSGFVCPQFLGSDTARQQEIEAFATALAEIGVSYDDALEIRTRLLARHRCIPKPGDDA
;
A
#
# COMPACT_ATOMS: atom_id res chain seq x y z
N MET A 1 -9.23 -66.67 -13.48
CA MET A 1 -9.71 -65.45 -12.79
C MET A 1 -9.00 -64.26 -13.41
N LEU A 2 -9.76 -63.39 -14.08
CA LEU A 2 -9.34 -62.08 -14.58
C LEU A 2 -9.26 -61.09 -13.44
N VAL A 3 -8.17 -60.30 -13.35
CA VAL A 3 -8.21 -58.96 -12.76
C VAL A 3 -7.35 -58.05 -13.63
N LEU A 4 -8.00 -57.40 -14.61
CA LEU A 4 -7.56 -56.11 -15.15
C LEU A 4 -7.87 -55.04 -14.10
N LEU A 5 -7.04 -54.00 -13.99
CA LEU A 5 -7.36 -52.60 -13.64
C LEU A 5 -6.03 -51.82 -13.72
N ALA A 6 -5.70 -51.21 -14.86
CA ALA A 6 -6.13 -49.89 -15.34
C ALA A 6 -5.34 -48.73 -14.69
N SER A 7 -4.58 -48.07 -15.57
CA SER A 7 -3.75 -46.89 -15.37
C SER A 7 -4.53 -45.66 -14.91
N VAL A 8 -3.91 -44.82 -14.07
CA VAL A 8 -4.17 -43.37 -14.07
C VAL A 8 -2.85 -42.62 -13.93
N LEU A 9 -2.39 -42.04 -15.04
CA LEU A 9 -1.39 -40.98 -15.07
C LEU A 9 -2.05 -39.73 -14.49
N SER A 10 -1.73 -39.38 -13.25
CA SER A 10 -2.09 -38.08 -12.69
C SER A 10 -1.10 -37.03 -13.21
N SER A 11 -1.38 -36.50 -14.40
CA SER A 11 -0.78 -35.25 -14.86
C SER A 11 -1.33 -34.12 -14.01
N THR A 12 -0.60 -33.72 -12.97
CA THR A 12 -0.86 -32.47 -12.25
C THR A 12 -0.64 -31.31 -13.20
N MET A 13 -1.73 -30.71 -13.67
CA MET A 13 -1.70 -29.41 -14.32
C MET A 13 -1.17 -28.40 -13.30
N ILE A 14 0.03 -27.86 -13.55
CA ILE A 14 0.51 -26.67 -12.84
C ILE A 14 -0.33 -25.52 -13.39
N VAL A 15 -1.43 -25.21 -12.70
CA VAL A 15 -2.12 -23.93 -12.85
C VAL A 15 -1.15 -22.86 -12.37
N GLY A 16 -0.57 -22.11 -13.31
CA GLY A 16 0.20 -20.91 -13.00
C GLY A 16 -0.73 -19.90 -12.34
N THR A 17 -0.62 -19.75 -11.03
CA THR A 17 -1.37 -18.77 -10.25
C THR A 17 -0.79 -17.38 -10.52
N PRO A 18 -1.59 -16.36 -10.86
CA PRO A 18 -1.13 -14.97 -10.96
C PRO A 18 -0.79 -14.32 -9.59
N GLN A 19 -0.61 -15.11 -8.53
CA GLN A 19 -0.47 -14.62 -7.14
C GLN A 19 0.82 -13.85 -6.85
N SER A 20 1.89 -13.98 -7.67
CA SER A 20 3.18 -13.39 -7.30
C SER A 20 3.17 -11.86 -7.34
N THR A 21 2.35 -11.25 -8.19
CA THR A 21 2.33 -9.80 -8.38
C THR A 21 1.52 -9.10 -7.28
N ASP A 22 0.36 -9.65 -6.91
CA ASP A 22 -0.47 -9.11 -5.82
C ASP A 22 0.18 -9.28 -4.44
N GLU A 23 0.84 -10.42 -4.19
CA GLU A 23 1.54 -10.65 -2.93
C GLU A 23 2.75 -9.72 -2.77
N SER A 24 3.53 -9.54 -3.84
CA SER A 24 4.68 -8.62 -3.83
C SER A 24 4.25 -7.16 -3.71
N PHE A 25 3.15 -6.76 -4.35
CA PHE A 25 2.59 -5.41 -4.18
C PHE A 25 2.10 -5.16 -2.75
N ARG A 26 1.37 -6.12 -2.16
CA ARG A 26 0.90 -6.00 -0.78
C ARG A 26 2.07 -5.86 0.20
N ASP A 27 3.11 -6.67 0.05
CA ASP A 27 4.28 -6.61 0.93
C ASP A 27 5.05 -5.28 0.76
N ALA A 28 5.17 -4.78 -0.47
CA ALA A 28 5.73 -3.47 -0.75
C ALA A 28 4.89 -2.34 -0.12
N LEU A 29 3.58 -2.39 -0.26
CA LEU A 29 2.66 -1.42 0.33
C LEU A 29 2.75 -1.41 1.86
N VAL A 30 2.75 -2.58 2.50
CA VAL A 30 2.91 -2.69 3.96
C VAL A 30 4.23 -2.09 4.42
N ARG A 31 5.32 -2.36 3.69
CA ARG A 31 6.64 -1.82 4.00
C ARG A 31 6.68 -0.30 3.88
N VAL A 32 6.27 0.23 2.72
CA VAL A 32 6.28 1.68 2.46
C VAL A 32 5.38 2.42 3.44
N VAL A 33 4.16 1.94 3.67
CA VAL A 33 3.25 2.57 4.65
C VAL A 33 3.80 2.49 6.07
N GLY A 34 4.46 1.39 6.43
CA GLY A 34 5.12 1.25 7.73
C GLY A 34 6.28 2.24 7.90
N ASP A 35 7.10 2.43 6.87
CA ASP A 35 8.20 3.39 6.87
C ASP A 35 7.65 4.83 6.98
N LEU A 36 6.60 5.17 6.21
CA LEU A 36 5.91 6.46 6.27
C LEU A 36 5.27 6.71 7.65
N ASP A 37 4.63 5.71 8.27
CA ASP A 37 4.03 5.80 9.60
C ASP A 37 5.08 6.07 10.68
N SER A 38 6.25 5.42 10.59
CA SER A 38 7.34 5.56 11.57
C SER A 38 7.96 6.95 11.59
N GLY A 39 8.01 7.62 10.44
CA GLY A 39 8.53 8.97 10.26
C GLY A 39 7.45 10.05 10.24
N PHE A 40 6.20 9.70 10.52
CA PHE A 40 5.06 10.58 10.30
C PHE A 40 5.07 11.77 11.27
N VAL A 41 4.96 12.99 10.71
CA VAL A 41 4.84 14.24 11.46
C VAL A 41 3.53 14.89 11.10
N CYS A 42 2.69 15.18 12.10
CA CYS A 42 1.43 15.84 11.84
C CYS A 42 1.64 17.22 11.17
N PRO A 43 0.89 17.56 10.10
CA PRO A 43 1.05 18.80 9.35
C PRO A 43 1.01 20.08 10.19
N GLN A 44 0.31 20.11 11.32
CA GLN A 44 0.27 21.29 12.19
C GLN A 44 1.62 21.64 12.82
N PHE A 45 2.53 20.68 12.94
CA PHE A 45 3.89 20.86 13.45
C PHE A 45 4.89 21.25 12.37
N LEU A 46 4.51 21.20 11.09
CA LEU A 46 5.33 21.70 10.00
C LEU A 46 5.29 23.24 10.02
N GLY A 47 6.47 23.86 10.06
CA GLY A 47 6.64 25.29 10.32
C GLY A 47 6.28 26.22 9.15
N SER A 48 5.96 25.69 7.97
CA SER A 48 5.58 26.46 6.79
C SER A 48 4.70 25.66 5.84
N ASP A 49 3.96 26.36 4.97
CA ASP A 49 3.16 25.73 3.93
C ASP A 49 4.03 25.02 2.89
N THR A 50 5.24 25.52 2.62
CA THR A 50 6.24 24.85 1.78
C THR A 50 6.65 23.50 2.36
N ALA A 51 6.89 23.42 3.68
CA ALA A 51 7.22 22.15 4.33
C ALA A 51 6.05 21.16 4.28
N ARG A 52 4.81 21.66 4.38
CA ARG A 52 3.60 20.86 4.23
C ARG A 52 3.45 20.31 2.81
N GLN A 53 3.68 21.14 1.81
CA GLN A 53 3.63 20.72 0.41
C GLN A 53 4.71 19.67 0.10
N GLN A 54 5.92 19.86 0.61
CA GLN A 54 7.01 18.88 0.45
C GLN A 54 6.69 17.54 1.13
N GLU A 55 6.04 17.53 2.29
CA GLU A 55 5.57 16.30 2.95
C GLU A 55 4.55 15.57 2.07
N ILE A 56 3.55 16.28 1.54
CA ILE A 56 2.51 15.72 0.67
C ILE A 56 3.12 15.13 -0.60
N GLU A 57 4.05 15.86 -1.24
CA GLU A 57 4.72 15.41 -2.46
C GLU A 57 5.58 14.18 -2.19
N ALA A 58 6.39 14.18 -1.13
CA ALA A 58 7.21 13.03 -0.75
C ALA A 58 6.34 11.80 -0.44
N PHE A 59 5.21 12.00 0.24
CA PHE A 59 4.25 10.95 0.55
C PHE A 59 3.65 10.34 -0.73
N ALA A 60 3.18 11.18 -1.65
CA ALA A 60 2.59 10.74 -2.90
C ALA A 60 3.63 10.05 -3.81
N THR A 61 4.86 10.56 -3.87
CA THR A 61 5.95 9.95 -4.64
C THR A 61 6.31 8.56 -4.11
N ALA A 62 6.45 8.39 -2.79
CA ALA A 62 6.79 7.09 -2.19
C ALA A 62 5.77 5.99 -2.53
N LEU A 63 4.49 6.35 -2.58
CA LEU A 63 3.42 5.42 -2.95
C LEU A 63 3.31 5.22 -4.47
N ALA A 64 3.56 6.26 -5.26
CA ALA A 64 3.57 6.16 -6.72
C ALA A 64 4.69 5.24 -7.23
N GLU A 65 5.85 5.19 -6.56
CA GLU A 65 6.98 4.30 -6.90
C GLU A 65 6.60 2.81 -6.87
N ILE A 66 5.63 2.44 -6.04
CA ILE A 66 5.12 1.05 -5.96
C ILE A 66 3.82 0.85 -6.76
N GLY A 67 3.34 1.87 -7.47
CA GLY A 67 2.16 1.79 -8.35
C GLY A 67 0.82 2.13 -7.70
N VAL A 68 0.83 2.77 -6.53
CA VAL A 68 -0.40 3.27 -5.88
C VAL A 68 -0.89 4.53 -6.60
N SER A 69 -2.20 4.61 -6.83
CA SER A 69 -2.80 5.79 -7.47
C SER A 69 -2.76 7.01 -6.54
N TYR A 70 -2.86 8.22 -7.11
CA TYR A 70 -2.88 9.44 -6.30
C TYR A 70 -4.08 9.47 -5.33
N ASP A 71 -5.26 9.02 -5.76
CA ASP A 71 -6.46 8.95 -4.92
C ASP A 71 -6.28 7.98 -3.75
N ASP A 72 -5.72 6.80 -4.00
CA ASP A 72 -5.41 5.82 -2.94
C ASP A 72 -4.34 6.36 -1.97
N ALA A 73 -3.33 7.07 -2.49
CA ALA A 73 -2.32 7.71 -1.67
C ALA A 73 -2.94 8.77 -0.73
N LEU A 74 -3.87 9.59 -1.23
CA LEU A 74 -4.61 10.54 -0.39
C LEU A 74 -5.46 9.83 0.68
N GLU A 75 -6.09 8.70 0.34
CA GLU A 75 -6.85 7.92 1.32
C GLU A 75 -5.94 7.35 2.43
N ILE A 76 -4.79 6.76 2.05
CA ILE A 76 -3.80 6.25 3.01
C ILE A 76 -3.30 7.38 3.92
N ARG A 77 -2.99 8.55 3.35
CA ARG A 77 -2.57 9.73 4.11
C ARG A 77 -3.63 10.18 5.09
N THR A 78 -4.88 10.23 4.67
CA THR A 78 -6.03 10.59 5.52
C THR A 78 -6.17 9.61 6.70
N ARG A 79 -5.99 8.32 6.45
CA ARG A 79 -6.01 7.30 7.51
C ARG A 79 -4.84 7.44 8.49
N LEU A 80 -3.66 7.84 8.02
CA LEU A 80 -2.50 8.14 8.88
C LEU A 80 -2.75 9.38 9.75
N LEU A 81 -3.26 10.46 9.16
CA LEU A 81 -3.65 11.67 9.90
C LEU A 81 -4.65 11.33 11.03
N ALA A 82 -5.66 10.52 10.74
CA ALA A 82 -6.65 10.07 11.71
C ALA A 82 -6.02 9.19 12.81
N ARG A 83 -5.14 8.25 12.44
CA ARG A 83 -4.42 7.36 13.38
C ARG A 83 -3.58 8.14 14.38
N HIS A 84 -2.84 9.14 13.90
CA HIS A 84 -1.99 10.02 14.72
C HIS A 84 -2.75 11.14 15.41
N ARG A 85 -4.08 11.22 15.24
CA ARG A 85 -4.95 12.27 15.79
C ARG A 85 -4.47 13.67 15.44
N CYS A 86 -3.97 13.84 14.21
CA CYS A 86 -3.61 15.15 13.73
C CYS A 86 -4.88 16.00 13.63
N ILE A 87 -4.86 17.19 14.24
CA ILE A 87 -5.98 18.11 14.21
C ILE A 87 -5.82 18.96 12.94
N PRO A 88 -6.78 18.92 12.00
CA PRO A 88 -6.76 19.83 10.85
C PRO A 88 -6.66 21.27 11.34
N LYS A 89 -5.80 22.10 10.74
CA LYS A 89 -5.89 23.53 11.02
C LYS A 89 -7.20 24.03 10.40
N PRO A 90 -7.93 24.94 11.08
CA PRO A 90 -9.10 25.55 10.48
C PRO A 90 -8.69 26.22 9.15
N GLY A 91 -9.24 25.73 8.03
CA GLY A 91 -8.90 26.16 6.67
C GLY A 91 -8.29 25.07 5.76
N ASP A 92 -7.97 23.88 6.28
CA ASP A 92 -7.47 22.73 5.48
C ASP A 92 -8.61 21.87 4.87
N ASP A 93 -9.88 22.29 5.00
CA ASP A 93 -11.07 21.57 4.48
C ASP A 93 -11.48 21.99 3.04
N ALA A 94 -10.57 22.58 2.25
CA ALA A 94 -10.87 23.09 0.90
C ALA A 94 -10.00 22.46 -0.19
#